data_AF-N9L5G6-F1
#
_entry.id   AF-N9L5G6-F1
#
_cell.length_a   1.000
_cell.length_b   1.000
_cell.length_c   1.000
_cell.angle_alpha   90.00
_cell.angle_beta   90.00
_cell.angle_gamma   90.00
#
_symmetry.space_group_name_H-M   'P 1'
#
loop_
_entity.id
_entity.type
_entity.pdbx_description
1 polymer ?
#
loop_
_entity_poly.entity_id
_entity_poly.type
_entity_poly.pdbx_seq_one_letter_code
_entity_poly.pdbx_strand_id
1 'polypeptide(L)'
;SHLYNLSPDAGGRYVWHISLGTEDYWYIALRLICFGLLTGYADQMSRIMTIIDYVEATPEGQEKDGLIERLIAPFVTDRGIPPNDARRHLPYRKLIKVFDADAEKRPAMMLQYLEDWYEASRREPYHDQHPQPDIRSGISYFGYWSWEAAAVTWLLDIDDSTYREHQFYPKDLVDFARSQAESVSAETTIEKIKIKGGEQSTKTGFWTTPAQPNQRQHFSKGEILPTLSEQDWGEVYWYYDGEE
;
A
#
# COMPACT_ATOMS: atom_id res chain seq x y z
N SER A 1 -27.01 -7.85 8.28
CA SER A 1 -25.96 -7.95 9.32
C SER A 1 -26.32 -7.00 10.43
N HIS A 2 -26.23 -7.40 11.69
CA HIS A 2 -26.34 -6.46 12.82
C HIS A 2 -24.98 -5.79 13.01
N LEU A 3 -24.96 -4.47 13.12
CA LEU A 3 -23.73 -3.71 13.33
C LEU A 3 -23.20 -4.01 14.73
N TYR A 4 -21.89 -4.29 14.85
CA TYR A 4 -21.28 -4.71 16.12
C TYR A 4 -21.49 -3.68 17.23
N ASN A 5 -21.41 -2.39 16.93
CA ASN A 5 -21.64 -1.29 17.87
C ASN A 5 -23.07 -1.24 18.45
N LEU A 6 -24.03 -1.93 17.83
CA LEU A 6 -25.40 -2.08 18.34
C LEU A 6 -25.58 -3.34 19.20
N SER A 7 -24.54 -4.18 19.32
CA SER A 7 -24.59 -5.38 20.14
C SER A 7 -24.44 -5.06 21.64
N PRO A 8 -25.02 -5.88 22.54
CA PRO A 8 -24.75 -5.78 23.97
C PRO A 8 -23.25 -5.91 24.30
N ASP A 9 -22.51 -6.69 23.50
CA ASP A 9 -21.07 -6.95 23.68
C ASP A 9 -20.23 -5.70 23.43
N ALA A 10 -20.70 -4.77 22.59
CA ALA A 10 -20.02 -3.51 22.36
C ALA A 10 -20.04 -2.58 23.59
N GLY A 11 -20.97 -2.76 24.53
CA GLY A 11 -21.04 -1.96 25.75
C GLY A 11 -21.14 -0.45 25.50
N GLY A 12 -21.78 -0.04 24.40
CA GLY A 12 -21.89 1.36 23.97
C GLY A 12 -20.62 1.96 23.34
N ARG A 13 -19.59 1.14 23.09
CA ARG A 13 -18.38 1.56 22.39
C ARG A 13 -18.56 1.46 20.89
N TYR A 14 -18.04 2.45 20.21
CA TYR A 14 -17.83 2.38 18.78
C TYR A 14 -16.50 1.70 18.48
N VAL A 15 -16.50 0.82 17.49
CA VAL A 15 -15.32 0.04 17.10
C VAL A 15 -15.03 0.34 15.64
N TRP A 16 -13.91 1.04 15.43
CA TRP A 16 -13.32 1.22 14.11
C TRP A 16 -12.83 -0.13 13.59
N HIS A 17 -12.99 -0.38 12.29
CA HIS A 17 -12.29 -1.50 11.66
C HIS A 17 -10.78 -1.32 11.71
N ILE A 18 -10.32 -0.07 11.51
CA ILE A 18 -8.92 0.34 11.57
C ILE A 18 -8.87 1.73 12.22
N SER A 19 -8.30 1.85 13.41
CA SER A 19 -8.21 3.14 14.11
C SER A 19 -6.89 3.85 13.83
N LEU A 20 -6.93 5.04 13.21
CA LEU A 20 -5.72 5.82 12.92
C LEU A 20 -5.08 6.42 14.19
N GLY A 21 -5.79 6.42 15.32
CA GLY A 21 -5.29 6.91 16.61
C GLY A 21 -4.57 5.84 17.45
N THR A 22 -4.59 4.58 17.04
CA THR A 22 -3.98 3.45 17.76
C THR A 22 -2.79 2.87 16.97
N GLU A 23 -2.27 1.73 17.43
CA GLU A 23 -1.23 0.98 16.72
C GLU A 23 -1.72 0.41 15.38
N ASP A 24 -3.04 0.33 15.15
CA ASP A 24 -3.63 -0.08 13.86
C ASP A 24 -3.15 0.81 12.72
N TYR A 25 -2.81 2.07 13.02
CA TYR A 25 -2.20 2.98 12.05
C TYR A 25 -0.99 2.33 11.37
N TRP A 26 -0.04 1.80 12.14
CA TRP A 26 1.16 1.20 11.57
C TRP A 26 0.96 -0.27 11.20
N TYR A 27 0.28 -1.05 12.06
CA TYR A 27 0.10 -2.49 11.82
C TYR A 27 -0.77 -2.77 10.60
N ILE A 28 -1.73 -1.90 10.28
CA ILE A 28 -2.76 -2.16 9.28
C ILE A 28 -2.82 -1.02 8.26
N ALA A 29 -3.20 0.20 8.67
CA ALA A 29 -3.56 1.26 7.73
C ALA A 29 -2.39 1.62 6.79
N LEU A 30 -1.25 2.00 7.37
CA LEU A 30 -0.09 2.47 6.62
C LEU A 30 0.49 1.37 5.74
N ARG A 31 0.59 0.14 6.26
CA ARG A 31 1.06 -1.02 5.48
C ARG A 31 0.14 -1.35 4.32
N LEU A 32 -1.17 -1.38 4.56
CA LEU A 32 -2.16 -1.71 3.53
C LEU A 32 -2.13 -0.68 2.39
N ILE A 33 -2.02 0.61 2.73
CA ILE A 33 -1.87 1.69 1.75
C ILE A 33 -0.54 1.56 1.01
N CYS A 34 0.60 1.52 1.72
CA CYS A 34 1.91 1.47 1.08
C CYS A 34 2.08 0.23 0.19
N PHE A 35 1.67 -0.96 0.65
CA PHE A 35 1.70 -2.16 -0.19
C PHE A 35 0.73 -2.05 -1.36
N GLY A 36 -0.49 -1.57 -1.17
CA GLY A 36 -1.42 -1.39 -2.28
C GLY A 36 -0.86 -0.48 -3.36
N LEU A 37 -0.25 0.65 -2.96
CA LEU A 37 0.42 1.58 -3.88
C LEU A 37 1.60 0.93 -4.61
N LEU A 38 2.47 0.25 -3.86
CA LEU A 38 3.73 -0.25 -4.40
C LEU A 38 3.64 -1.62 -5.08
N THR A 39 2.51 -2.32 -5.00
CA THR A 39 2.34 -3.67 -5.58
C THR A 39 1.37 -3.73 -6.76
N GLY A 40 1.00 -2.56 -7.32
CA GLY A 40 0.15 -2.48 -8.51
C GLY A 40 -1.36 -2.49 -8.22
N TYR A 41 -1.76 -2.24 -6.96
CA TYR A 41 -3.16 -2.17 -6.52
C TYR A 41 -3.56 -0.75 -6.07
N ALA A 42 -2.91 0.28 -6.62
CA ALA A 42 -3.21 1.67 -6.29
C ALA A 42 -4.66 2.07 -6.68
N ASP A 43 -5.25 1.40 -7.67
CA ASP A 43 -6.65 1.54 -8.06
C ASP A 43 -7.64 1.07 -6.96
N GLN A 44 -7.17 0.28 -5.99
CA GLN A 44 -7.99 -0.22 -4.89
C GLN A 44 -8.04 0.72 -3.67
N MET A 45 -7.36 1.88 -3.71
CA MET A 45 -7.30 2.81 -2.58
C MET A 45 -8.70 3.28 -2.11
N SER A 46 -9.67 3.44 -3.02
CA SER A 46 -11.05 3.79 -2.67
C SER A 46 -11.72 2.77 -1.75
N ARG A 47 -11.47 1.48 -1.98
CA ARG A 47 -11.98 0.38 -1.15
C ARG A 47 -11.30 0.34 0.20
N ILE A 48 -9.98 0.56 0.24
CA ILE A 48 -9.21 0.64 1.50
C ILE A 48 -9.74 1.81 2.34
N MET A 49 -9.93 2.98 1.74
CA MET A 49 -10.45 4.14 2.45
C MET A 49 -11.88 3.93 2.97
N THR A 50 -12.71 3.12 2.30
CA THR A 50 -14.04 2.76 2.82
C THR A 50 -13.96 1.99 4.16
N ILE A 51 -12.92 1.17 4.35
CA ILE A 51 -12.71 0.42 5.60
C ILE A 51 -12.15 1.34 6.69
N ILE A 52 -11.24 2.24 6.32
CA ILE A 52 -10.64 3.21 7.26
C ILE A 52 -11.71 4.21 7.70
N ASP A 53 -12.44 4.84 6.78
CA ASP A 53 -13.45 5.86 7.08
C ASP A 53 -14.78 5.27 7.55
N TYR A 54 -14.77 4.14 8.25
CA TYR A 54 -15.98 3.45 8.69
C TYR A 54 -16.84 4.30 9.64
N VAL A 55 -17.83 4.99 9.09
CA VAL A 55 -18.68 5.98 9.79
C VAL A 55 -19.71 5.39 10.75
N GLU A 56 -19.96 4.08 10.72
CA GLU A 56 -20.89 3.49 11.70
C GLU A 56 -20.27 3.46 13.11
N ALA A 57 -18.96 3.70 13.22
CA ALA A 57 -18.30 3.99 14.49
C ALA A 57 -18.54 5.43 14.98
N THR A 58 -18.67 6.48 14.17
CA THR A 58 -19.18 7.78 14.65
C THR A 58 -19.80 8.52 13.48
N PRO A 59 -20.93 9.25 13.67
CA PRO A 59 -21.54 10.03 12.60
C PRO A 59 -20.57 11.00 11.90
N GLU A 60 -19.58 11.50 12.63
CA GLU A 60 -18.55 12.42 12.14
C GLU A 60 -17.37 11.73 11.45
N GLY A 61 -17.26 10.40 11.54
CA GLY A 61 -16.07 9.64 11.11
C GLY A 61 -14.86 9.86 12.03
N GLN A 62 -13.75 9.17 11.73
CA GLN A 62 -12.49 9.40 12.43
C GLN A 62 -11.75 10.58 11.80
N GLU A 63 -10.92 11.24 12.59
CA GLU A 63 -10.06 12.32 12.09
C GLU A 63 -9.10 11.81 11.01
N LYS A 64 -8.99 12.58 9.93
CA LYS A 64 -8.10 12.28 8.81
C LYS A 64 -6.63 12.43 9.18
N ASP A 65 -5.79 11.64 8.53
CA ASP A 65 -4.33 11.71 8.67
C ASP A 65 -3.68 12.42 7.46
N GLY A 66 -2.81 13.39 7.74
CA GLY A 66 -2.20 14.23 6.70
C GLY A 66 -1.27 13.50 5.74
N LEU A 67 -0.61 12.42 6.16
CA LEU A 67 0.23 11.61 5.29
C LEU A 67 -0.63 10.66 4.45
N ILE A 68 -1.58 9.95 5.08
CA ILE A 68 -2.50 9.04 4.37
C ILE A 68 -3.26 9.79 3.29
N GLU A 69 -3.88 10.93 3.62
CA GLU A 69 -4.66 11.70 2.65
C GLU A 69 -3.81 12.18 1.46
N ARG A 70 -2.51 12.43 1.65
CA ARG A 70 -1.58 12.77 0.57
C ARG A 70 -1.20 11.56 -0.28
N LEU A 71 -0.96 10.41 0.34
CA LEU A 71 -0.63 9.16 -0.36
C LEU A 71 -1.75 8.70 -1.29
N ILE A 72 -3.00 8.85 -0.86
CA ILE A 72 -4.18 8.37 -1.59
C ILE A 72 -4.83 9.43 -2.49
N ALA A 73 -4.44 10.70 -2.40
CA ALA A 73 -5.04 11.80 -3.15
C ALA A 73 -5.12 11.57 -4.68
N PRO A 74 -4.12 10.96 -5.35
CA PRO A 74 -4.22 10.68 -6.78
C PRO A 74 -5.24 9.59 -7.15
N PHE A 75 -5.68 8.78 -6.20
CA PHE A 75 -6.51 7.59 -6.43
C PHE A 75 -7.92 7.69 -5.85
N VAL A 76 -8.16 8.65 -4.96
CA VAL A 76 -9.45 8.84 -4.29
C VAL A 76 -9.83 10.32 -4.35
N THR A 77 -10.86 10.62 -5.14
CA THR A 77 -11.36 12.00 -5.33
C THR A 77 -12.22 12.46 -4.15
N ASP A 78 -12.56 13.75 -4.14
CA ASP A 78 -13.58 14.33 -3.26
C ASP A 78 -13.28 14.24 -1.76
N ARG A 79 -12.00 14.19 -1.40
CA ARG A 79 -11.54 14.11 -0.01
C ARG A 79 -11.19 15.45 0.65
N GLY A 80 -11.24 16.54 -0.10
CA GLY A 80 -10.89 17.87 0.42
C GLY A 80 -9.39 18.07 0.58
N ILE A 81 -9.01 19.11 1.32
CA ILE A 81 -7.61 19.48 1.54
C ILE A 81 -7.00 18.57 2.63
N PRO A 82 -5.89 17.85 2.36
CA PRO A 82 -5.22 17.04 3.37
C PRO A 82 -4.78 17.89 4.58
N PRO A 83 -5.02 17.43 5.83
CA PRO A 83 -4.53 18.15 7.01
C PRO A 83 -3.00 18.15 7.05
N ASN A 84 -2.40 19.11 7.76
CA ASN A 84 -0.95 19.17 7.94
C ASN A 84 -0.43 18.36 9.15
N ASP A 85 -1.35 17.78 9.92
CA ASP A 85 -1.06 16.94 11.07
C ASP A 85 -1.13 15.46 10.68
N ALA A 86 -0.16 14.69 11.17
CA ALA A 86 -0.20 13.24 11.15
C ALA A 86 -0.72 12.75 12.50
N ARG A 87 -1.66 11.81 12.50
CA ARG A 87 -2.26 11.18 13.70
C ARG A 87 -1.18 10.57 14.58
N ARG A 88 -0.19 9.94 13.95
CA ARG A 88 1.02 9.39 14.57
C ARG A 88 2.23 10.34 14.42
N HIS A 89 2.05 11.64 14.63
CA HIS A 89 3.05 12.73 14.53
C HIS A 89 4.43 12.36 13.94
N LEU A 90 5.43 11.95 14.74
CA LEU A 90 6.72 11.49 14.22
C LEU A 90 6.72 9.96 14.04
N PRO A 91 7.32 9.43 12.95
CA PRO A 91 8.12 10.16 11.96
C PRO A 91 7.30 10.85 10.86
N TYR A 92 6.05 10.44 10.66
CA TYR A 92 5.23 10.69 9.47
C TYR A 92 5.01 12.16 9.07
N ARG A 93 4.91 13.07 10.05
CA ARG A 93 4.79 14.53 9.81
C ARG A 93 5.96 15.09 9.01
N LYS A 94 7.16 14.51 9.12
CA LYS A 94 8.32 14.96 8.33
C LYS A 94 8.10 14.76 6.83
N LEU A 95 7.43 13.67 6.43
CA LEU A 95 7.12 13.38 5.03
C LEU A 95 6.07 14.31 4.43
N ILE A 96 5.14 14.84 5.24
CA ILE A 96 4.17 15.84 4.77
C ILE A 96 4.88 17.02 4.10
N LYS A 97 6.02 17.46 4.65
CA LYS A 97 6.81 18.57 4.10
C LYS A 97 7.45 18.24 2.74
N VAL A 98 7.66 16.96 2.42
CA VAL A 98 8.25 16.53 1.14
C VAL A 98 7.26 16.76 -0.01
N PHE A 99 5.96 16.58 0.24
CA PHE A 99 4.92 16.87 -0.75
C PHE A 99 4.87 18.34 -1.13
N ASP A 100 5.11 19.24 -0.17
CA ASP A 100 5.07 20.69 -0.39
C ASP A 100 6.41 21.26 -0.92
N ALA A 101 7.46 20.43 -1.04
CA ALA A 101 8.78 20.86 -1.46
C ALA A 101 8.97 20.80 -2.98
N ASP A 102 9.83 21.69 -3.50
CA ASP A 102 10.33 21.66 -4.88
C ASP A 102 11.03 20.33 -5.16
N ALA A 103 10.88 19.81 -6.39
CA ALA A 103 11.36 18.49 -6.79
C ALA A 103 12.85 18.29 -6.50
N GLU A 104 13.67 19.32 -6.70
CA GLU A 104 15.11 19.32 -6.50
C GLU A 104 15.52 19.17 -5.03
N LYS A 105 14.64 19.53 -4.10
CA LYS A 105 14.87 19.44 -2.65
C LYS A 105 14.44 18.10 -2.08
N ARG A 106 13.52 17.39 -2.74
CA ARG A 106 12.92 16.15 -2.24
C ARG A 106 13.95 15.05 -1.96
N PRO A 107 14.96 14.77 -2.82
CA PRO A 107 15.95 13.74 -2.53
C PRO A 107 16.71 13.97 -1.22
N ALA A 108 17.17 15.20 -0.99
CA ALA A 108 17.89 15.56 0.24
C ALA A 108 16.98 15.46 1.48
N MET A 109 15.70 15.84 1.36
CA MET A 109 14.73 15.72 2.44
C MET A 109 14.40 14.25 2.76
N MET A 110 14.32 13.38 1.74
CA MET A 110 14.11 11.95 1.91
C MET A 110 15.31 11.27 2.57
N LEU A 111 16.53 11.62 2.18
CA LEU A 111 17.74 11.15 2.86
C LEU A 111 17.72 11.53 4.34
N GLN A 112 17.46 12.81 4.67
CA GLN A 112 17.39 13.24 6.06
C GLN A 112 16.27 12.54 6.84
N TYR A 113 15.13 12.30 6.21
CA TYR A 113 14.03 11.55 6.81
C TYR A 113 14.47 10.13 7.21
N LEU A 114 15.16 9.44 6.30
CA LEU A 114 15.64 8.07 6.50
C LEU A 114 16.73 7.98 7.57
N GLU A 115 17.65 8.95 7.62
CA GLU A 115 18.67 9.06 8.68
C GLU A 115 18.02 9.20 10.07
N ASP A 116 16.96 10.01 10.15
CA ASP A 116 16.24 10.25 11.39
C ASP A 116 15.21 9.17 11.72
N TRP A 117 14.89 8.29 10.78
CA TRP A 117 13.64 7.50 10.80
C TRP A 117 13.52 6.64 12.05
N TYR A 118 14.57 5.90 12.41
CA TYR A 118 14.54 4.98 13.54
C TYR A 118 14.32 5.71 14.87
N GLU A 119 15.14 6.71 15.17
CA GLU A 119 15.04 7.51 16.40
C GLU A 119 13.75 8.35 16.46
N ALA A 120 13.30 8.87 15.31
CA ALA A 120 12.02 9.56 15.22
C ALA A 120 10.83 8.61 15.44
N SER A 121 11.01 7.31 15.21
CA SER A 121 10.02 6.25 15.42
C SER A 121 9.99 5.70 16.85
N ARG A 122 10.72 6.26 17.82
CA ARG A 122 10.78 5.73 19.21
C ARG A 122 9.45 5.60 19.97
N ARG A 123 8.37 6.19 19.44
CA ARG A 123 7.01 6.08 19.99
C ARG A 123 6.13 5.10 19.23
N GLU A 124 6.63 4.54 18.13
CA GLU A 124 5.96 3.54 17.33
C GLU A 124 6.11 2.15 17.95
N PRO A 125 5.09 1.28 17.79
CA PRO A 125 5.08 -0.03 18.44
C PRO A 125 6.23 -0.93 17.99
N TYR A 126 6.79 -0.68 16.80
CA TYR A 126 7.89 -1.47 16.23
C TYR A 126 9.28 -1.11 16.72
N HIS A 127 9.45 0.04 17.35
CA HIS A 127 10.76 0.47 17.84
C HIS A 127 11.29 -0.52 18.88
N ASP A 128 12.58 -0.88 18.79
CA ASP A 128 13.22 -1.87 19.67
C ASP A 128 12.49 -3.23 19.77
N GLN A 129 11.76 -3.65 18.73
CA GLN A 129 11.20 -5.00 18.67
C GLN A 129 12.22 -6.10 18.32
N HIS A 130 13.33 -5.76 17.65
CA HIS A 130 14.35 -6.73 17.21
C HIS A 130 15.01 -7.58 18.32
N PRO A 131 15.13 -7.15 19.61
CA PRO A 131 15.68 -7.97 20.68
C PRO A 131 14.71 -9.00 21.25
N GLN A 132 13.52 -9.18 20.66
CA GLN A 132 12.50 -10.13 21.15
C GLN A 132 12.50 -11.43 20.33
N PRO A 133 13.37 -12.41 20.64
CA PRO A 133 13.54 -13.61 19.84
C PRO A 133 12.48 -14.69 20.12
N ASP A 134 11.68 -14.54 21.18
CA ASP A 134 10.71 -15.58 21.55
C ASP A 134 9.41 -15.44 20.76
N ILE A 135 9.26 -16.29 19.73
CA ILE A 135 8.05 -16.39 18.92
C ILE A 135 6.79 -16.72 19.73
N ARG A 136 6.92 -17.27 20.94
CA ARG A 136 5.79 -17.59 21.83
C ARG A 136 5.28 -16.38 22.62
N SER A 137 6.02 -15.27 22.62
CA SER A 137 5.60 -14.01 23.25
C SER A 137 4.41 -13.36 22.53
N GLY A 138 4.06 -13.85 21.32
CA GLY A 138 3.06 -13.23 20.46
C GLY A 138 3.55 -11.98 19.75
N ILE A 139 4.80 -11.56 19.98
CA ILE A 139 5.42 -10.40 19.35
C ILE A 139 6.34 -10.93 18.23
N SER A 140 6.01 -10.57 16.99
CA SER A 140 6.79 -10.95 15.81
C SER A 140 7.57 -9.74 15.30
N TYR A 141 8.89 -9.90 15.16
CA TYR A 141 9.72 -8.88 14.52
C TYR A 141 9.54 -8.95 12.99
N PHE A 142 9.06 -7.85 12.40
CA PHE A 142 8.76 -7.75 10.96
C PHE A 142 9.89 -7.12 10.13
N GLY A 143 11.03 -6.82 10.75
CA GLY A 143 12.07 -5.99 10.12
C GLY A 143 11.85 -4.49 10.35
N TYR A 144 12.86 -3.71 9.99
CA TYR A 144 12.82 -2.25 10.02
C TYR A 144 12.71 -1.72 8.59
N TRP A 145 11.48 -1.36 8.21
CA TRP A 145 11.15 -0.94 6.86
C TRP A 145 10.29 0.31 6.89
N SER A 146 10.79 1.39 6.29
CA SER A 146 10.03 2.60 6.04
C SER A 146 9.23 2.45 4.75
N TRP A 147 8.07 1.78 4.86
CA TRP A 147 7.16 1.57 3.74
C TRP A 147 6.65 2.88 3.16
N GLU A 148 6.40 3.86 4.04
CA GLU A 148 5.97 5.20 3.68
C GLU A 148 7.04 5.98 2.92
N ALA A 149 8.33 5.78 3.19
CA ALA A 149 9.38 6.42 2.41
C ALA A 149 9.37 5.92 0.96
N ALA A 150 9.26 4.60 0.76
CA ALA A 150 9.13 4.01 -0.57
C ALA A 150 7.87 4.49 -1.30
N ALA A 151 6.72 4.53 -0.62
CA ALA A 151 5.48 5.01 -1.22
C ALA A 151 5.58 6.48 -1.65
N VAL A 152 6.17 7.35 -0.82
CA VAL A 152 6.40 8.76 -1.16
C VAL A 152 7.38 8.91 -2.31
N THR A 153 8.50 8.16 -2.30
CA THR A 153 9.48 8.18 -3.40
C THR A 153 8.87 7.80 -4.72
N TRP A 154 8.10 6.70 -4.76
CA TRP A 154 7.40 6.25 -5.96
C TRP A 154 6.34 7.26 -6.41
N LEU A 155 5.49 7.73 -5.49
CA LEU A 155 4.36 8.59 -5.81
C LEU A 155 4.77 9.97 -6.34
N LEU A 156 5.87 10.52 -5.80
CA LEU A 156 6.39 11.84 -6.18
C LEU A 156 7.51 11.77 -7.23
N ASP A 157 7.78 10.57 -7.76
CA ASP A 157 8.86 10.27 -8.70
C ASP A 157 10.22 10.89 -8.29
N ILE A 158 10.61 10.63 -7.04
CA ILE A 158 11.84 11.19 -6.46
C ILE A 158 13.04 10.35 -6.92
N ASP A 159 14.10 11.01 -7.42
CA ASP A 159 15.41 10.36 -7.61
C ASP A 159 15.95 9.87 -6.26
N ASP A 160 16.04 8.55 -6.11
CA ASP A 160 16.44 7.87 -4.88
C ASP A 160 17.92 7.52 -4.83
N SER A 161 18.71 7.88 -5.85
CA SER A 161 20.13 7.53 -5.98
C SER A 161 20.96 7.81 -4.72
N THR A 162 20.67 8.90 -4.01
CA THR A 162 21.43 9.34 -2.82
C THR A 162 21.12 8.58 -1.54
N TYR A 163 19.96 7.93 -1.45
CA TYR A 163 19.52 7.18 -0.25
C TYR A 163 19.12 5.73 -0.57
N ARG A 164 19.40 5.27 -1.79
CA ARG A 164 19.02 3.95 -2.30
C ARG A 164 19.53 2.79 -1.45
N GLU A 165 20.74 2.92 -0.92
CA GLU A 165 21.36 1.88 -0.07
C GLU A 165 21.10 2.08 1.42
N HIS A 166 20.17 2.96 1.80
CA HIS A 166 19.83 3.20 3.20
C HIS A 166 19.12 1.98 3.82
N GLN A 167 19.57 1.55 4.99
CA GLN A 167 19.17 0.27 5.62
C GLN A 167 17.67 0.06 5.85
N PHE A 168 16.87 1.14 5.98
CA PHE A 168 15.43 1.08 6.22
C PHE A 168 14.59 1.31 4.96
N TYR A 169 15.23 1.61 3.83
CA TYR A 169 14.55 1.99 2.59
C TYR A 169 14.32 0.75 1.70
N PRO A 170 13.05 0.38 1.40
CA PRO A 170 12.77 -0.81 0.61
C PRO A 170 12.85 -0.52 -0.90
N LYS A 171 14.08 -0.31 -1.40
CA LYS A 171 14.36 0.06 -2.81
C LYS A 171 13.76 -0.90 -3.84
N ASP A 172 13.80 -2.20 -3.57
CA ASP A 172 13.33 -3.22 -4.52
C ASP A 172 11.81 -3.11 -4.74
N LEU A 173 11.07 -2.64 -3.73
CA LEU A 173 9.64 -2.43 -3.81
C LEU A 173 9.31 -1.16 -4.63
N VAL A 174 10.16 -0.13 -4.58
CA VAL A 174 10.05 1.05 -5.44
C VAL A 174 10.34 0.70 -6.90
N ASP A 175 11.40 -0.07 -7.15
CA ASP A 175 11.74 -0.55 -8.49
C ASP A 175 10.61 -1.41 -9.07
N PHE A 176 10.06 -2.32 -8.27
CA PHE A 176 8.91 -3.12 -8.67
C PHE A 176 7.73 -2.22 -9.05
N ALA A 177 7.37 -1.24 -8.21
CA ALA A 177 6.27 -0.33 -8.49
C ALA A 177 6.49 0.51 -9.76
N ARG A 178 7.73 0.95 -10.03
CA ARG A 178 8.10 1.65 -11.28
C ARG A 178 7.93 0.74 -12.51
N SER A 179 8.39 -0.51 -12.41
CA SER A 179 8.27 -1.49 -13.50
C SER A 179 6.81 -1.79 -13.89
N GLN A 180 5.89 -1.75 -12.93
CA GLN A 180 4.44 -1.92 -13.19
C GLN A 180 3.80 -0.69 -13.84
N ALA A 181 4.33 0.51 -13.62
CA ALA A 181 3.83 1.72 -14.28
C ALA A 181 4.29 1.78 -15.75
N GLU A 182 5.51 1.33 -16.03
CA GLU A 182 6.06 1.25 -17.39
C GLU A 182 5.27 0.28 -18.27
N SER A 183 4.88 -0.89 -17.74
CA SER A 183 4.02 -1.84 -18.47
C SER A 183 2.65 -1.27 -18.80
N VAL A 184 2.02 -0.54 -17.87
CA VAL A 184 0.72 0.11 -18.10
C VAL A 184 0.80 1.28 -19.10
N SER A 185 1.92 1.99 -19.17
CA SER A 185 2.11 3.09 -20.13
C SER A 185 2.25 2.61 -21.59
N ALA A 186 2.65 1.35 -21.80
CA ALA A 186 2.72 0.71 -23.11
C ALA A 186 1.38 0.11 -23.57
N GLU A 187 0.47 -0.18 -22.64
CA GLU A 187 -0.80 -0.87 -22.89
C GLU A 187 -2.00 0.06 -22.66
N THR A 188 -2.46 0.69 -23.74
CA THR A 188 -3.61 1.61 -23.71
C THR A 188 -4.91 0.86 -23.42
N THR A 189 -5.54 1.18 -22.28
CA THR A 189 -7.00 1.14 -22.02
C THR A 189 -7.75 -0.14 -22.48
N ILE A 190 -7.31 -1.32 -22.07
CA ILE A 190 -8.13 -2.52 -22.17
C ILE A 190 -8.80 -2.74 -20.81
N GLU A 191 -10.14 -2.81 -20.77
CA GLU A 191 -10.90 -3.17 -19.58
C GLU A 191 -10.25 -4.41 -18.94
N LYS A 192 -9.63 -4.23 -17.76
CA LYS A 192 -8.85 -5.27 -17.07
C LYS A 192 -9.77 -6.38 -16.60
N ILE A 193 -10.04 -7.33 -17.49
CA ILE A 193 -10.70 -8.58 -17.16
C ILE A 193 -9.69 -9.40 -16.36
N LYS A 194 -10.01 -9.66 -15.09
CA LYS A 194 -9.19 -10.43 -14.15
C LYS A 194 -9.82 -11.78 -13.89
N ILE A 195 -9.05 -12.86 -14.03
CA ILE A 195 -9.50 -14.25 -13.80
C ILE A 195 -8.47 -14.99 -12.95
N LYS A 196 -8.93 -15.82 -12.01
CA LYS A 196 -8.04 -16.62 -11.15
C LYS A 196 -7.46 -17.80 -11.94
N GLY A 197 -6.19 -18.14 -11.69
CA GLY A 197 -5.58 -19.35 -12.24
C GLY A 197 -6.39 -20.59 -11.84
N GLY A 198 -6.65 -21.46 -12.81
CA GLY A 198 -7.56 -22.61 -12.69
C GLY A 198 -8.98 -22.36 -13.20
N GLU A 199 -9.36 -21.10 -13.48
CA GLU A 199 -10.64 -20.75 -14.09
C GLU A 199 -10.52 -20.58 -15.62
N GLN A 200 -11.68 -20.60 -16.30
CA GLN A 200 -11.76 -20.49 -17.75
C GLN A 200 -11.62 -19.04 -18.21
N SER A 201 -10.83 -18.80 -19.26
CA SER A 201 -10.71 -17.50 -19.91
C SER A 201 -12.06 -17.05 -20.49
N THR A 202 -12.44 -15.80 -20.25
CA THR A 202 -13.71 -15.25 -20.77
C THR A 202 -13.58 -14.68 -22.19
N LYS A 203 -12.35 -14.39 -22.62
CA LYS A 203 -11.99 -13.86 -23.94
C LYS A 203 -10.81 -14.62 -24.55
N THR A 204 -10.80 -14.67 -25.88
CA THR A 204 -9.64 -15.09 -26.65
C THR A 204 -8.67 -13.91 -26.76
N GLY A 205 -7.37 -14.15 -26.61
CA GLY A 205 -6.34 -13.13 -26.78
C GLY A 205 -5.18 -13.35 -25.83
N PHE A 206 -4.36 -12.31 -25.66
CA PHE A 206 -3.22 -12.30 -24.74
C PHE A 206 -3.68 -12.04 -23.31
N TRP A 207 -3.04 -12.73 -22.38
CA TRP A 207 -3.20 -12.58 -20.96
C TRP A 207 -1.83 -12.51 -20.30
N THR A 208 -1.72 -11.69 -19.25
CA THR A 208 -0.50 -11.50 -18.46
C THR A 208 -0.77 -11.83 -17.00
N THR A 209 0.28 -12.14 -16.25
CA THR A 209 0.20 -12.37 -14.80
C THR A 209 1.43 -11.80 -14.10
N PRO A 210 1.27 -11.11 -12.95
CA PRO A 210 2.40 -10.66 -12.14
C PRO A 210 3.35 -11.78 -11.70
N ALA A 211 2.89 -13.03 -11.67
CA ALA A 211 3.70 -14.21 -11.35
C ALA A 211 4.78 -14.51 -12.41
N GLN A 212 4.57 -14.05 -13.65
CA GLN A 212 5.53 -14.15 -14.76
C GLN A 212 5.71 -12.78 -15.40
N PRO A 213 6.53 -11.90 -14.78
CA PRO A 213 6.78 -10.57 -15.32
C PRO A 213 7.35 -10.65 -16.74
N ASN A 214 6.88 -9.76 -17.64
CA ASN A 214 7.29 -9.66 -19.04
C ASN A 214 6.90 -10.84 -19.95
N GLN A 215 5.97 -11.70 -19.51
CA GLN A 215 5.48 -12.81 -20.31
C GLN A 215 3.98 -12.69 -20.56
N ARG A 216 3.60 -12.46 -21.83
CA ARG A 216 2.22 -12.56 -22.29
C ARG A 216 1.97 -13.94 -22.90
N GLN A 217 0.84 -14.54 -22.57
CA GLN A 217 0.42 -15.84 -23.09
C GLN A 217 -0.92 -15.72 -23.79
N HIS A 218 -1.04 -16.33 -24.97
CA HIS A 218 -2.28 -16.31 -25.73
C HIS A 218 -3.17 -17.48 -25.31
N PHE A 219 -4.42 -17.19 -24.95
CA PHE A 219 -5.42 -18.19 -24.59
C PHE A 219 -6.68 -18.03 -25.45
N SER A 220 -7.29 -19.15 -25.81
CA SER A 220 -8.62 -19.17 -26.45
C SER A 220 -9.72 -19.08 -25.39
N LYS A 221 -10.85 -18.44 -25.71
CA LYS A 221 -12.03 -18.39 -24.83
C LYS A 221 -12.43 -19.80 -24.36
N GLY A 222 -12.52 -19.99 -23.06
CA GLY A 222 -12.88 -21.26 -22.42
C GLY A 222 -11.69 -22.14 -22.01
N GLU A 223 -10.45 -21.77 -22.38
CA GLU A 223 -9.24 -22.44 -21.89
C GLU A 223 -8.99 -22.14 -20.42
N ILE A 224 -8.45 -23.12 -19.70
CA ILE A 224 -8.13 -22.99 -18.29
C ILE A 224 -6.80 -22.25 -18.15
N LEU A 225 -6.83 -21.14 -17.42
CA LEU A 225 -5.64 -20.33 -17.17
C LEU A 225 -4.72 -21.04 -16.17
N PRO A 226 -3.39 -21.05 -16.37
CA PRO A 226 -2.46 -21.76 -15.49
C PRO A 226 -2.47 -21.23 -14.06
N THR A 227 -2.36 -22.15 -13.09
CA THR A 227 -2.19 -21.80 -11.66
C THR A 227 -0.73 -21.52 -11.27
N LEU A 228 0.23 -21.89 -12.12
CA LEU A 228 1.68 -21.77 -11.90
C LEU A 228 2.13 -22.23 -10.51
N SER A 229 1.60 -23.37 -10.03
CA SER A 229 1.87 -23.90 -8.68
C SER A 229 3.32 -24.27 -8.40
N GLU A 230 4.18 -24.27 -9.43
CA GLU A 230 5.63 -24.47 -9.31
C GLU A 230 6.38 -23.19 -8.92
N GLN A 231 5.71 -22.03 -8.93
CA GLN A 231 6.26 -20.75 -8.52
C GLN A 231 5.81 -20.41 -7.08
N ASP A 232 6.70 -19.83 -6.27
CA ASP A 232 6.42 -19.40 -4.88
C ASP A 232 5.47 -18.18 -4.77
N TRP A 233 4.72 -17.87 -5.83
CA TRP A 233 3.86 -16.68 -5.96
C TRP A 233 2.50 -16.81 -5.26
N GLY A 234 2.08 -18.04 -4.91
CA GLY A 234 0.78 -18.30 -4.29
C GLY A 234 -0.38 -18.27 -5.30
N GLU A 235 -1.47 -17.57 -4.98
CA GLU A 235 -2.62 -17.49 -5.89
C GLU A 235 -2.33 -16.62 -7.11
N VAL A 236 -2.41 -17.21 -8.30
CA VAL A 236 -2.14 -16.53 -9.57
C VAL A 236 -3.43 -15.92 -10.13
N TYR A 237 -3.34 -14.68 -10.59
CA TYR A 237 -4.41 -14.01 -11.32
C TYR A 237 -3.91 -13.56 -12.69
N TRP A 238 -4.71 -13.82 -13.70
CA TRP A 238 -4.46 -13.43 -15.08
C TRP A 238 -5.27 -12.22 -15.45
N TYR A 239 -4.66 -11.33 -16.22
CA TYR A 239 -5.22 -10.07 -16.68
C TYR A 239 -5.25 -10.08 -18.19
N TYR A 240 -6.41 -9.78 -18.79
CA TYR A 240 -6.54 -9.72 -20.24
C TYR A 240 -5.79 -8.51 -20.81
N ASP A 241 -5.00 -8.77 -21.84
CA ASP A 241 -4.04 -7.85 -22.47
C ASP A 241 -4.38 -7.57 -23.95
N GLY A 242 -5.55 -8.02 -24.43
CA GLY A 242 -6.05 -7.71 -25.78
C GLY A 242 -5.96 -8.87 -26.77
N GLU A 243 -6.34 -8.62 -28.02
CA GLU A 243 -6.38 -9.65 -29.09
C GLU A 243 -5.08 -9.71 -29.93
N GLU A 244 -4.18 -8.72 -29.85
CA GLU A 244 -2.95 -8.58 -30.67
C GLU A 244 -1.65 -8.42 -29.85
#